data_AF-A0A1H3U4R4-F1
#
_entry.id   AF-A0A1H3U4R4-F1
#
_cell.length_a   1.000
_cell.length_b   1.000
_cell.length_c   1.000
_cell.angle_alpha   90.00
_cell.angle_beta   90.00
_cell.angle_gamma   90.00
#
_symmetry.space_group_name_H-M   'P 1'
#
loop_
_entity.id
_entity.type
_entity.pdbx_description
1 polymer ?
#
loop_
_entity_poly.entity_id
_entity_poly.type
_entity_poly.pdbx_seq_one_letter_code
_entity_poly.pdbx_strand_id
1 'polypeptide(L)'
;MRGVLVSEVSAKLSNSAAIPLGCASVSRIAETSGIRVLLIKGLILEELGLRPPRAYADIDVLVEPARFAEFVGLLGDFGWHERVHLWLYDRIEEHSITLIHDGWPVDIDVHRYYPGFLASADVVFEALWARRQTFTIAATDVVGTDIVGGAAILGLHALRWLHTPRNKEELSNLLTRLRADHELAEELAELAAATGSSQTLGPIFADVGIATRQGVAVSPKAFKSWNRRVAHPSRTGEWLTYFDQLPLRHRPRELFVVLWPPRDMYLQEHPEISATTGALFRARSRRILHGLSGLVRAIPEGMKRS
;
A
#
# COMPACT_ATOMS: atom_id res chain seq x y z
N MET A 1 -57.01 1.16 -10.41
CA MET A 1 -55.62 0.71 -10.61
C MET A 1 -54.68 1.81 -10.13
N ARG A 2 -54.08 1.66 -8.94
CA ARG A 2 -53.02 2.54 -8.45
C ARG A 2 -51.71 1.76 -8.56
N GLY A 3 -50.78 2.24 -9.38
CA GLY A 3 -49.46 1.66 -9.54
C GLY A 3 -48.65 1.81 -8.25
N VAL A 4 -48.09 0.71 -7.78
CA VAL A 4 -47.07 0.71 -6.74
C VAL A 4 -45.76 1.07 -7.42
N LEU A 5 -45.23 2.26 -7.11
CA LEU A 5 -43.85 2.60 -7.37
C LEU A 5 -42.99 1.70 -6.48
N VAL A 6 -42.42 0.65 -7.06
CA VAL A 6 -41.35 -0.11 -6.42
C VAL A 6 -40.12 0.78 -6.46
N SER A 7 -39.80 1.44 -5.35
CA SER A 7 -38.49 2.04 -5.18
C SER A 7 -37.47 0.90 -5.23
N GLU A 8 -36.57 0.90 -6.21
CA GLU A 8 -35.43 -0.02 -6.24
C GLU A 8 -34.60 0.21 -4.97
N VAL A 9 -34.77 -0.68 -3.99
CA VAL A 9 -33.82 -0.81 -2.90
C VAL A 9 -32.59 -1.50 -3.50
N SER A 10 -31.63 -0.69 -3.97
CA SER A 10 -30.30 -1.20 -4.29
C SER A 10 -29.66 -1.66 -2.98
N ALA A 11 -29.81 -2.95 -2.66
CA ALA A 11 -29.17 -3.54 -1.50
C ALA A 11 -27.66 -3.60 -1.78
N LYS A 12 -26.92 -2.65 -1.21
CA LYS A 12 -25.45 -2.66 -1.29
C LYS A 12 -24.92 -3.79 -0.41
N LEU A 13 -23.98 -4.57 -0.94
CA LEU A 13 -23.21 -5.56 -0.16
C LEU A 13 -22.63 -4.89 1.09
N SER A 14 -22.58 -5.61 2.21
CA SER A 14 -21.78 -5.19 3.37
C SER A 14 -20.31 -5.54 3.14
N ASN A 15 -19.37 -4.84 3.77
CA ASN A 15 -17.95 -5.20 3.70
C ASN A 15 -17.68 -6.62 4.19
N SER A 16 -18.42 -7.08 5.22
CA SER A 16 -18.30 -8.45 5.74
C SER A 16 -18.65 -9.52 4.71
N ALA A 17 -19.53 -9.23 3.76
CA ALA A 17 -19.84 -10.13 2.64
C ALA A 17 -18.91 -9.86 1.43
N ALA A 18 -18.62 -8.59 1.16
CA ALA A 18 -17.84 -8.17 0.00
C ALA A 18 -16.37 -8.59 0.07
N ILE A 19 -15.72 -8.56 1.24
CA ILE A 19 -14.31 -8.92 1.36
C ILE A 19 -14.08 -10.40 0.98
N PRO A 20 -14.77 -11.40 1.58
CA PRO A 20 -14.61 -12.80 1.18
C PRO A 20 -14.92 -13.05 -0.30
N LEU A 21 -16.02 -12.48 -0.80
CA LEU A 21 -16.43 -12.64 -2.20
C LEU A 21 -15.45 -11.99 -3.17
N GLY A 22 -14.87 -10.84 -2.81
CA GLY A 22 -13.86 -10.16 -3.61
C GLY A 22 -12.55 -10.95 -3.65
N CYS A 23 -12.10 -11.49 -2.51
CA CYS A 23 -10.94 -12.40 -2.46
C CYS A 23 -11.13 -13.61 -3.38
N ALA A 24 -12.30 -14.24 -3.34
CA ALA A 24 -12.65 -15.36 -4.21
C ALA A 24 -12.69 -14.95 -5.70
N SER A 25 -13.31 -13.79 -6.00
CA SER A 25 -13.39 -13.25 -7.37
C SER A 25 -12.01 -12.98 -7.97
N VAL A 26 -11.15 -12.24 -7.26
CA VAL A 26 -9.76 -11.97 -7.67
C VAL A 26 -9.01 -13.27 -7.91
N SER A 27 -9.11 -14.22 -6.97
CA SER A 27 -8.39 -15.50 -7.08
C SER A 27 -8.86 -16.29 -8.30
N ARG A 28 -10.16 -16.29 -8.59
CA ARG A 28 -10.73 -16.96 -9.76
C ARG A 28 -10.30 -16.32 -11.08
N ILE A 29 -10.27 -14.99 -11.15
CA ILE A 29 -9.79 -14.24 -12.33
C ILE A 29 -8.31 -14.57 -12.58
N ALA A 30 -7.49 -14.58 -11.53
CA ALA A 30 -6.08 -14.92 -11.61
C ALA A 30 -5.86 -16.36 -12.08
N GLU A 31 -6.54 -17.33 -11.46
CA GLU A 31 -6.46 -18.74 -11.78
C GLU A 31 -6.85 -19.02 -13.25
N THR A 32 -8.00 -18.50 -13.69
CA THR A 32 -8.50 -18.70 -15.06
C THR A 32 -7.62 -18.06 -16.12
N SER A 33 -6.83 -17.04 -15.75
CA SER A 33 -5.88 -16.34 -16.63
C SER A 33 -4.43 -16.86 -16.49
N GLY A 34 -4.21 -17.85 -15.62
CA GLY A 34 -2.88 -18.39 -15.30
C GLY A 34 -1.92 -17.36 -14.70
N ILE A 35 -2.43 -16.32 -14.05
CA ILE A 35 -1.64 -15.26 -13.40
C ILE A 35 -1.45 -15.63 -11.93
N ARG A 36 -0.22 -15.53 -11.44
CA ARG A 36 0.09 -15.82 -10.04
C ARG A 36 -0.20 -14.59 -9.17
N VAL A 37 -1.06 -14.78 -8.17
CA VAL A 37 -1.42 -13.75 -7.18
C VAL A 37 -1.39 -14.31 -5.76
N LEU A 38 -0.95 -13.51 -4.81
CA LEU A 38 -0.99 -13.80 -3.38
C LEU A 38 -1.90 -12.78 -2.69
N LEU A 39 -2.87 -13.24 -1.93
CA LEU A 39 -3.51 -12.40 -0.92
C LEU A 39 -2.52 -12.18 0.24
N ILE A 40 -2.27 -10.92 0.60
CA ILE A 40 -1.14 -10.57 1.50
C ILE A 40 -1.54 -9.88 2.80
N LYS A 41 -2.77 -9.40 2.92
CA LYS A 41 -3.30 -8.80 4.15
C LYS A 41 -4.74 -9.24 4.41
N GLY A 42 -5.53 -8.38 5.07
CA GLY A 42 -6.93 -8.62 5.36
C GLY A 42 -7.15 -9.97 6.04
N LEU A 43 -8.08 -10.74 5.46
CA LEU A 43 -8.45 -12.08 5.91
C LEU A 43 -7.26 -13.03 6.04
N ILE A 44 -6.23 -12.93 5.20
CA ILE A 44 -5.08 -13.85 5.31
C ILE A 44 -4.35 -13.68 6.64
N LEU A 45 -4.15 -12.44 7.10
CA LEU A 45 -3.48 -12.21 8.39
C LEU A 45 -4.37 -12.61 9.57
N GLU A 46 -5.68 -12.60 9.39
CA GLU A 46 -6.65 -13.08 10.38
C GLU A 46 -6.66 -14.60 10.49
N GLU A 47 -6.73 -15.31 9.35
CA GLU A 47 -6.66 -16.77 9.27
C GLU A 47 -5.32 -17.31 9.84
N LEU A 48 -4.24 -16.56 9.64
CA LEU A 48 -2.92 -16.85 10.21
C LEU A 48 -2.80 -16.53 11.72
N GLY A 49 -3.83 -15.92 12.32
CA GLY A 49 -3.79 -15.48 13.72
C GLY A 49 -2.79 -14.35 14.01
N LEU A 50 -2.34 -13.63 12.97
CA LEU A 50 -1.45 -12.48 13.09
C LEU A 50 -2.20 -11.17 13.37
N ARG A 51 -3.51 -11.16 13.11
CA ARG A 51 -4.42 -10.05 13.43
C ARG A 51 -5.73 -10.57 14.03
N PRO A 52 -6.32 -9.85 15.00
CA PRO A 52 -7.66 -10.18 15.48
C PRO A 52 -8.72 -9.88 14.41
N PRO A 53 -9.88 -10.57 14.45
CA PRO A 53 -10.99 -10.30 13.54
C PRO A 53 -11.47 -8.86 13.54
N ARG A 54 -11.68 -8.29 12.35
CA ARG A 54 -12.19 -6.92 12.18
C ARG A 54 -12.84 -6.67 10.82
N ALA A 55 -13.48 -5.50 10.70
CA ALA A 55 -13.91 -5.01 9.40
C ALA A 55 -12.71 -4.56 8.55
N TYR A 56 -12.62 -5.07 7.33
CA TYR A 56 -11.66 -4.63 6.32
C TYR A 56 -12.35 -3.75 5.28
N ALA A 57 -11.58 -2.85 4.68
CA ALA A 57 -12.06 -1.93 3.65
C ALA A 57 -11.51 -2.28 2.26
N ASP A 58 -10.45 -3.09 2.22
CA ASP A 58 -9.61 -3.36 1.07
C ASP A 58 -9.23 -4.84 0.98
N ILE A 59 -8.96 -5.27 -0.25
CA ILE A 59 -8.38 -6.56 -0.57
C ILE A 59 -6.98 -6.29 -1.11
N ASP A 60 -5.95 -6.70 -0.38
CA ASP A 60 -4.56 -6.54 -0.81
C ASP A 60 -4.05 -7.79 -1.54
N VAL A 61 -3.66 -7.63 -2.79
CA VAL A 61 -3.12 -8.71 -3.64
C VAL A 61 -1.73 -8.35 -4.14
N LEU A 62 -0.77 -9.27 -4.03
CA LEU A 62 0.54 -9.16 -4.66
C LEU A 62 0.54 -10.00 -5.94
N VAL A 63 0.86 -9.39 -7.07
CA VAL A 63 0.83 -10.02 -8.40
C VAL A 63 2.24 -10.27 -8.88
N GLU A 64 2.45 -11.33 -9.67
CA GLU A 64 3.73 -11.54 -10.31
C GLU A 64 4.15 -10.32 -11.16
N PRO A 65 5.37 -9.78 -10.99
CA PRO A 65 5.69 -8.45 -11.54
C PRO A 65 5.56 -8.37 -13.06
N ALA A 66 5.90 -9.45 -13.78
CA ALA A 66 5.84 -9.50 -15.23
C ALA A 66 4.41 -9.36 -15.80
N ARG A 67 3.39 -9.80 -15.07
CA ARG A 67 1.98 -9.79 -15.51
C ARG A 67 1.09 -8.81 -14.74
N PHE A 68 1.68 -7.93 -13.94
CA PHE A 68 0.95 -6.93 -13.15
C PHE A 68 -0.03 -6.08 -13.99
N ALA A 69 0.44 -5.49 -15.10
CA ALA A 69 -0.40 -4.60 -15.91
C ALA A 69 -1.53 -5.36 -16.61
N GLU A 70 -1.26 -6.60 -17.02
CA GLU A 70 -2.26 -7.51 -17.57
C GLU A 70 -3.34 -7.84 -16.52
N PHE A 71 -2.94 -8.13 -15.29
CA PHE A 71 -3.89 -8.43 -14.21
C PHE A 71 -4.78 -7.23 -13.85
N VAL A 72 -4.22 -6.02 -13.80
CA VAL A 72 -5.00 -4.79 -13.61
C VAL A 72 -6.00 -4.60 -14.74
N GLY A 73 -5.58 -4.84 -16.00
CA GLY A 73 -6.48 -4.80 -17.15
C GLY A 73 -7.61 -5.81 -17.07
N LEU A 74 -7.31 -7.05 -16.65
CA LEU A 74 -8.32 -8.08 -16.45
C LEU A 74 -9.34 -7.69 -15.38
N LEU A 75 -8.91 -7.14 -14.23
CA LEU A 75 -9.85 -6.60 -13.24
C LEU A 75 -10.72 -5.48 -13.85
N GLY A 76 -10.13 -4.68 -14.74
CA GLY A 76 -10.82 -3.71 -15.60
C GLY A 76 -11.99 -4.29 -16.39
N ASP A 77 -11.79 -5.44 -17.03
CA ASP A 77 -12.83 -6.14 -17.79
C ASP A 77 -14.01 -6.60 -16.91
N PHE A 78 -13.80 -6.72 -15.59
CA PHE A 78 -14.83 -7.00 -14.58
C PHE A 78 -15.41 -5.75 -13.91
N GLY A 79 -15.20 -4.56 -14.48
CA GLY A 79 -15.81 -3.30 -14.03
C GLY A 79 -15.04 -2.59 -12.92
N TRP A 80 -13.89 -3.12 -12.48
CA TRP A 80 -12.99 -2.40 -11.59
C TRP A 80 -12.29 -1.28 -12.35
N HIS A 81 -12.07 -0.16 -11.72
CA HIS A 81 -11.35 0.95 -12.33
C HIS A 81 -10.46 1.62 -11.30
N GLU A 82 -9.36 2.18 -11.77
CA GLU A 82 -8.42 2.87 -10.90
C GLU A 82 -9.11 4.00 -10.15
N ARG A 83 -8.90 4.03 -8.83
CA ARG A 83 -9.35 5.15 -8.02
C ARG A 83 -8.61 6.39 -8.49
N VAL A 84 -9.35 7.43 -8.83
CA VAL A 84 -8.76 8.72 -9.13
C VAL A 84 -8.04 9.23 -7.88
N HIS A 85 -6.71 9.15 -7.90
CA HIS A 85 -5.84 9.67 -6.86
C HIS A 85 -5.36 11.08 -7.20
N LEU A 86 -4.75 11.73 -6.22
CA LEU A 86 -4.06 12.98 -6.49
C LEU A 86 -2.93 12.73 -7.50
N TRP A 87 -2.69 13.60 -8.49
CA TRP A 87 -1.56 13.50 -9.43
C TRP A 87 -0.18 13.46 -8.74
N LEU A 88 -0.19 13.75 -7.43
CA LEU A 88 0.90 13.57 -6.50
C LEU A 88 1.45 12.14 -6.52
N TYR A 89 0.55 11.17 -6.66
CA TYR A 89 0.83 9.74 -6.52
C TYR A 89 1.44 9.17 -7.80
N ASP A 90 1.04 9.63 -9.00
CA ASP A 90 1.70 9.31 -10.29
C ASP A 90 3.22 9.56 -10.31
N ARG A 91 3.70 10.42 -9.41
CA ARG A 91 5.11 10.82 -9.30
C ARG A 91 5.87 10.04 -8.25
N ILE A 92 5.21 9.55 -7.20
CA ILE A 92 5.83 8.72 -6.18
C ILE A 92 5.72 7.28 -6.64
N GLU A 93 6.82 6.52 -6.69
CA GLU A 93 6.77 5.11 -7.14
C GLU A 93 5.63 4.33 -6.46
N GLU A 94 4.61 3.98 -7.26
CA GLU A 94 3.41 3.30 -6.77
C GLU A 94 3.71 1.81 -6.64
N HIS A 95 3.81 1.38 -5.39
CA HIS A 95 3.93 -0.04 -5.06
C HIS A 95 2.65 -0.82 -5.35
N SER A 96 1.51 -0.13 -5.38
CA SER A 96 0.21 -0.68 -5.70
C SER A 96 -0.69 0.31 -6.43
N ILE A 97 -1.63 -0.22 -7.21
CA ILE A 97 -2.75 0.51 -7.78
C ILE A 97 -4.01 0.13 -6.98
N THR A 98 -4.75 1.13 -6.49
CA THR A 98 -6.04 0.90 -5.84
C THR A 98 -7.16 0.93 -6.89
N LEU A 99 -7.93 -0.14 -6.97
CA LEU A 99 -9.09 -0.27 -7.84
C LEU A 99 -10.38 -0.19 -7.03
N ILE A 100 -11.37 0.50 -7.58
CA ILE A 100 -12.72 0.67 -7.04
C ILE A 100 -13.76 0.15 -8.05
N HIS A 101 -14.97 -0.11 -7.58
CA HIS A 101 -16.08 -0.55 -8.42
C HIS A 101 -17.41 -0.01 -7.85
N ASP A 102 -18.28 0.55 -8.70
CA ASP A 102 -19.52 1.24 -8.27
C ASP A 102 -20.50 0.34 -7.49
N GLY A 103 -20.57 -0.94 -7.88
CA GLY A 103 -21.34 -1.98 -7.21
C GLY A 103 -20.70 -2.66 -5.98
N TRP A 104 -19.43 -2.38 -5.65
CA TRP A 104 -18.73 -3.01 -4.53
C TRP A 104 -18.39 -1.99 -3.45
N PRO A 105 -18.56 -2.32 -2.15
CA PRO A 105 -18.27 -1.42 -1.04
C PRO A 105 -16.80 -1.47 -0.57
N VAL A 106 -15.93 -2.18 -1.31
CA VAL A 106 -14.55 -2.47 -0.95
C VAL A 106 -13.63 -2.17 -2.12
N ASP A 107 -12.38 -1.88 -1.81
CA ASP A 107 -11.33 -1.62 -2.79
C ASP A 107 -10.48 -2.87 -3.03
N ILE A 108 -9.77 -2.91 -4.15
CA ILE A 108 -8.69 -3.87 -4.38
C ILE A 108 -7.38 -3.10 -4.54
N ASP A 109 -6.44 -3.34 -3.62
CA ASP A 109 -5.07 -2.85 -3.74
C ASP A 109 -4.23 -3.91 -4.46
N VAL A 110 -3.86 -3.64 -5.71
CA VAL A 110 -3.04 -4.51 -6.54
C VAL A 110 -1.59 -4.09 -6.42
N HIS A 111 -0.77 -4.89 -5.74
CA HIS A 111 0.66 -4.64 -5.49
C HIS A 111 1.54 -5.30 -6.55
N ARG A 112 2.48 -4.53 -7.11
CA ARG A 112 3.58 -5.05 -7.95
C ARG A 112 4.77 -5.48 -7.09
N TYR A 113 4.97 -4.79 -5.97
CA TYR A 113 5.98 -5.08 -4.96
C TYR A 113 5.48 -4.55 -3.62
N TYR A 114 6.05 -5.03 -2.51
CA TYR A 114 5.66 -4.57 -1.18
C TYR A 114 6.80 -3.78 -0.51
N PRO A 115 6.58 -2.53 -0.08
CA PRO A 115 7.64 -1.69 0.47
C PRO A 115 8.29 -2.26 1.72
N GLY A 116 9.63 -2.26 1.73
CA GLY A 116 10.44 -2.82 2.82
C GLY A 116 11.18 -4.09 2.40
N PHE A 117 10.67 -4.82 1.42
CA PHE A 117 11.50 -5.76 0.67
C PHE A 117 12.39 -4.98 -0.30
N LEU A 118 13.70 -5.23 -0.25
CA LEU A 118 14.70 -4.42 -0.97
C LEU A 118 15.43 -5.19 -2.08
N ALA A 119 15.20 -6.50 -2.20
CA ALA A 119 15.52 -7.24 -3.42
C ALA A 119 14.57 -6.84 -4.56
N SER A 120 14.88 -7.25 -5.80
CA SER A 120 14.00 -7.02 -6.95
C SER A 120 12.62 -7.65 -6.73
N ALA A 121 11.56 -7.04 -7.26
CA ALA A 121 10.19 -7.52 -7.12
C ALA A 121 10.04 -9.00 -7.51
N ASP A 122 10.72 -9.47 -8.57
CA ASP A 122 10.66 -10.87 -9.01
C ASP A 122 11.23 -11.82 -7.95
N VAL A 123 12.41 -11.53 -7.42
CA VAL A 123 13.03 -12.31 -6.33
C VAL A 123 12.13 -12.37 -5.10
N VAL A 124 11.53 -11.23 -4.71
CA VAL A 124 10.64 -11.16 -3.55
C VAL A 124 9.37 -11.98 -3.80
N PHE A 125 8.78 -11.83 -4.98
CA PHE A 125 7.57 -12.56 -5.36
C PHE A 125 7.82 -14.07 -5.36
N GLU A 126 8.90 -14.54 -5.99
CA GLU A 126 9.23 -15.97 -6.01
C GLU A 126 9.49 -16.53 -4.59
N ALA A 127 10.17 -15.77 -3.73
CA ALA A 127 10.41 -16.18 -2.35
C ALA A 127 9.11 -16.35 -1.54
N LEU A 128 8.14 -15.43 -1.71
CA LEU A 128 6.82 -15.54 -1.08
C LEU A 128 5.96 -16.63 -1.74
N TRP A 129 6.01 -16.74 -3.07
CA TRP A 129 5.23 -17.69 -3.86
C TRP A 129 5.62 -19.15 -3.57
N ALA A 130 6.92 -19.42 -3.39
CA ALA A 130 7.43 -20.74 -3.05
C ALA A 130 6.85 -21.26 -1.73
N ARG A 131 6.47 -20.36 -0.82
CA ARG A 131 5.96 -20.65 0.53
C ARG A 131 4.44 -20.49 0.65
N ARG A 132 3.74 -20.13 -0.43
CA ARG A 132 2.31 -19.80 -0.40
C ARG A 132 1.46 -20.89 0.25
N GLN A 133 0.36 -20.47 0.87
CA GLN A 133 -0.61 -21.36 1.48
C GLN A 133 -1.98 -21.19 0.80
N THR A 134 -2.77 -22.26 0.78
CA THR A 134 -4.15 -22.23 0.30
C THR A 134 -5.10 -22.07 1.48
N PHE A 135 -6.09 -21.19 1.33
CA PHE A 135 -7.13 -20.91 2.30
C PHE A 135 -8.49 -21.07 1.62
N THR A 136 -9.52 -21.52 2.33
CA THR A 136 -10.87 -21.58 1.78
C THR A 136 -11.66 -20.35 2.23
N ILE A 137 -11.86 -19.39 1.32
CA ILE A 137 -12.59 -18.14 1.56
C ILE A 137 -13.80 -18.08 0.64
N ALA A 138 -14.99 -17.82 1.20
CA ALA A 138 -16.26 -17.83 0.46
C ALA A 138 -16.45 -19.13 -0.38
N ALA A 139 -16.17 -20.28 0.24
CA ALA A 139 -16.21 -21.61 -0.38
C ALA A 139 -15.33 -21.77 -1.64
N THR A 140 -14.32 -20.90 -1.80
CA THR A 140 -13.37 -20.91 -2.90
C THR A 140 -11.96 -21.04 -2.33
N ASP A 141 -11.13 -21.87 -2.95
CA ASP A 141 -9.72 -21.93 -2.61
C ASP A 141 -8.99 -20.70 -3.14
N VAL A 142 -8.34 -19.98 -2.23
CA VAL A 142 -7.57 -18.77 -2.52
C VAL A 142 -6.14 -18.97 -2.05
N VAL A 143 -5.20 -18.35 -2.76
CA VAL A 143 -3.78 -18.44 -2.44
C VAL A 143 -3.36 -17.19 -1.68
N GLY A 144 -2.75 -17.38 -0.50
CA GLY A 144 -2.20 -16.30 0.32
C GLY A 144 -0.77 -16.59 0.77
N THR A 145 -0.20 -15.65 1.51
CA THR A 145 1.08 -15.87 2.21
C THR A 145 0.93 -16.93 3.31
N ASP A 146 2.01 -17.65 3.60
CA ASP A 146 2.13 -18.40 4.85
C ASP A 146 2.31 -17.47 6.05
N ILE A 147 2.42 -18.06 7.24
CA ILE A 147 2.63 -17.34 8.50
C ILE A 147 3.89 -16.47 8.47
N VAL A 148 4.97 -16.94 7.82
CA VAL A 148 6.25 -16.22 7.76
C VAL A 148 6.17 -15.02 6.82
N GLY A 149 5.61 -15.21 5.62
CA GLY A 149 5.34 -14.14 4.67
C GLY A 149 4.37 -13.09 5.25
N GLY A 150 3.31 -13.55 5.92
CA GLY A 150 2.36 -12.69 6.60
C GLY A 150 3.01 -11.88 7.73
N ALA A 151 3.89 -12.50 8.54
CA ALA A 151 4.63 -11.84 9.59
C ALA A 151 5.59 -10.76 9.04
N ALA A 152 6.29 -11.06 7.94
CA ALA A 152 7.14 -10.08 7.26
C ALA A 152 6.33 -8.87 6.77
N ILE A 153 5.21 -9.12 6.07
CA ILE A 153 4.35 -8.06 5.52
C ILE A 153 3.72 -7.21 6.64
N LEU A 154 3.26 -7.84 7.72
CA LEU A 154 2.73 -7.16 8.90
C LEU A 154 3.80 -6.31 9.59
N GLY A 155 5.00 -6.86 9.80
CA GLY A 155 6.12 -6.16 10.40
C GLY A 155 6.53 -4.92 9.60
N LEU A 156 6.71 -5.07 8.29
CA LEU A 156 7.00 -3.96 7.39
C LEU A 156 5.86 -2.92 7.37
N HIS A 157 4.60 -3.36 7.35
CA HIS A 157 3.44 -2.47 7.42
C HIS A 157 3.46 -1.61 8.69
N ALA A 158 3.67 -2.26 9.83
CA ALA A 158 3.64 -1.61 11.12
C ALA A 158 4.80 -0.62 11.29
N LEU A 159 6.02 -1.05 10.93
CA LEU A 159 7.23 -0.23 10.96
C LEU A 159 7.11 1.02 10.07
N ARG A 160 6.45 0.91 8.91
CA ARG A 160 6.23 2.04 7.99
C ARG A 160 5.39 3.16 8.61
N TRP A 161 4.54 2.84 9.58
CA TRP A 161 3.51 3.75 10.10
C TRP A 161 3.40 3.74 11.64
N LEU A 162 4.53 3.64 12.34
CA LEU A 162 4.61 3.56 13.81
C LEU A 162 4.02 4.76 14.56
N HIS A 163 3.73 5.87 13.88
CA HIS A 163 3.11 7.02 14.53
C HIS A 163 1.63 6.80 14.85
N THR A 164 0.99 5.81 14.21
CA THR A 164 -0.42 5.48 14.46
C THR A 164 -0.56 4.48 15.64
N PRO A 165 -1.47 4.70 16.60
CA PRO A 165 -1.66 3.78 17.73
C PRO A 165 -1.94 2.34 17.29
N ARG A 166 -2.76 2.17 16.24
CA ARG A 166 -3.09 0.87 15.65
C ARG A 166 -1.86 0.09 15.19
N ASN A 167 -0.94 0.73 14.48
CA ASN A 167 0.23 0.01 13.96
C ASN A 167 1.25 -0.30 15.07
N LYS A 168 1.30 0.51 16.14
CA LYS A 168 2.07 0.15 17.35
C LYS A 168 1.51 -1.11 18.02
N GLU A 169 0.18 -1.22 18.12
CA GLU A 169 -0.49 -2.39 18.68
C GLU A 169 -0.26 -3.63 17.80
N GLU A 170 -0.44 -3.51 16.47
CA GLU A 170 -0.14 -4.59 15.52
C GLU A 170 1.32 -5.08 15.65
N LEU A 171 2.28 -4.15 15.77
CA LEU A 171 3.68 -4.51 16.01
C LEU A 171 3.87 -5.22 17.35
N SER A 172 3.27 -4.70 18.42
CA SER A 172 3.39 -5.29 19.77
C SER A 172 2.86 -6.74 19.81
N ASN A 173 1.74 -7.00 19.12
CA ASN A 173 1.17 -8.34 19.03
C ASN A 173 2.08 -9.28 18.23
N LEU A 174 2.62 -8.81 17.11
CA LEU A 174 3.60 -9.56 16.32
C LEU A 174 4.85 -9.89 17.14
N LEU A 175 5.43 -8.93 17.84
CA LEU A 175 6.61 -9.14 18.71
C LEU A 175 6.32 -10.16 19.81
N THR A 176 5.14 -10.09 20.43
CA THR A 176 4.71 -11.07 21.44
C THR A 176 4.68 -12.48 20.85
N ARG A 177 4.12 -12.64 19.65
CA ARG A 177 4.09 -13.93 18.97
C ARG A 177 5.50 -14.44 18.63
N LEU A 178 6.35 -13.61 18.05
CA LEU A 178 7.72 -13.99 17.67
C LEU A 178 8.60 -14.35 18.88
N ARG A 179 8.40 -13.70 20.04
CA ARG A 179 9.08 -14.08 21.28
C ARG A 179 8.62 -15.43 21.83
N ALA A 180 7.35 -15.78 21.62
CA ALA A 180 6.79 -17.06 22.04
C ALA A 180 7.11 -18.21 21.06
N ASP A 181 7.42 -17.88 19.81
CA ASP A 181 7.59 -18.81 18.70
C ASP A 181 8.94 -18.54 18.00
N HIS A 182 10.00 -19.10 18.58
CA HIS A 182 11.37 -18.84 18.14
C HIS A 182 11.66 -19.41 16.74
N GLU A 183 11.03 -20.52 16.37
CA GLU A 183 11.13 -21.12 15.03
C GLU A 183 10.57 -20.17 13.98
N LEU A 184 9.39 -19.58 14.22
CA LEU A 184 8.83 -18.54 13.35
C LEU A 184 9.76 -17.32 13.22
N ALA A 185 10.40 -16.89 14.32
CA ALA A 185 11.32 -15.76 14.29
C ALA A 185 12.60 -16.07 13.49
N GLU A 186 13.10 -17.30 13.59
CA GLU A 186 14.22 -17.78 12.77
C GLU A 186 13.84 -17.86 11.29
N GLU A 187 12.72 -18.49 10.94
CA GLU A 187 12.24 -18.55 9.54
C GLU A 187 12.01 -17.15 8.95
N LEU A 188 11.49 -16.20 9.75
CA LEU A 188 11.33 -14.82 9.33
C LEU A 188 12.66 -14.16 8.99
N ALA A 189 13.72 -14.43 9.75
CA ALA A 189 15.05 -13.92 9.45
C ALA A 189 15.67 -14.57 8.20
N GLU A 190 15.33 -15.82 7.87
CA GLU A 190 15.71 -16.47 6.60
C GLU A 190 15.00 -15.83 5.40
N LEU A 191 13.67 -15.66 5.51
CA LEU A 191 12.89 -14.97 4.50
C LEU A 191 13.39 -13.53 4.31
N ALA A 192 13.76 -12.85 5.40
CA ALA A 192 14.27 -11.49 5.33
C ALA A 192 15.60 -11.40 4.56
N ALA A 193 16.48 -12.39 4.71
CA ALA A 193 17.70 -12.51 3.93
C ALA A 193 17.39 -12.75 2.44
N ALA A 194 16.48 -13.67 2.12
CA ALA A 194 16.10 -13.99 0.75
C ALA A 194 15.43 -12.81 0.01
N THR A 195 14.72 -11.95 0.74
CA THR A 195 13.95 -10.82 0.17
C THR A 195 14.67 -9.47 0.30
N GLY A 196 15.88 -9.46 0.86
CA GLY A 196 16.64 -8.23 1.12
C GLY A 196 16.01 -7.33 2.20
N SER A 197 15.11 -7.85 3.03
CA SER A 197 14.44 -7.09 4.10
C SER A 197 15.13 -7.20 5.47
N SER A 198 16.27 -7.92 5.59
CA SER A 198 17.00 -8.08 6.86
C SER A 198 17.23 -6.76 7.61
N GLN A 199 17.64 -5.71 6.89
CA GLN A 199 17.90 -4.40 7.52
C GLN A 199 16.61 -3.67 7.87
N THR A 200 15.56 -3.80 7.07
CA THR A 200 14.27 -3.13 7.30
C THR A 200 13.48 -3.73 8.45
N LEU A 201 13.55 -5.05 8.62
CA LEU A 201 13.00 -5.79 9.75
C LEU A 201 13.96 -5.84 10.96
N GLY A 202 15.14 -5.23 10.85
CA GLY A 202 16.15 -5.15 11.90
C GLY A 202 15.62 -4.75 13.28
N PRO A 203 14.73 -3.74 13.41
CA PRO A 203 14.13 -3.39 14.70
C PRO A 203 13.34 -4.53 15.35
N ILE A 204 12.68 -5.37 14.56
CA ILE A 204 11.95 -6.55 15.05
C ILE A 204 12.96 -7.60 15.52
N PHE A 205 13.97 -7.93 14.72
CA PHE A 205 14.98 -8.93 15.07
C PHE A 205 15.77 -8.56 16.33
N ALA A 206 16.14 -7.29 16.47
CA ALA A 206 16.81 -6.78 17.67
C ALA A 206 15.93 -6.92 18.92
N ASP A 207 14.62 -6.68 18.79
CA ASP A 207 13.68 -6.78 19.90
C ASP A 207 13.44 -8.24 20.35
N VAL A 208 13.36 -9.18 19.40
CA VAL A 208 13.13 -10.60 19.71
C VAL A 208 14.41 -11.39 19.97
N GLY A 209 15.58 -10.75 19.87
CA GLY A 209 16.88 -11.37 20.14
C GLY A 209 17.41 -12.28 19.02
N ILE A 210 16.95 -12.08 17.78
CA ILE A 210 17.39 -12.84 16.60
C ILE A 210 18.49 -12.07 15.86
N ALA A 211 19.54 -12.76 15.42
CA ALA A 211 20.58 -12.16 14.60
C ALA A 211 20.05 -11.90 13.18
N THR A 212 20.32 -10.71 12.63
CA THR A 212 20.05 -10.44 11.23
C THR A 212 20.91 -11.34 10.34
N ARG A 213 20.29 -12.10 9.44
CA ARG A 213 21.01 -12.91 8.45
C ARG A 213 21.45 -12.06 7.26
N GLN A 214 22.66 -12.32 6.78
CA GLN A 214 23.14 -11.78 5.51
C GLN A 214 22.42 -12.50 4.37
N GLY A 215 21.95 -11.73 3.39
CA GLY A 215 21.13 -12.24 2.30
C GLY A 215 21.46 -11.60 0.97
N VAL A 216 20.45 -11.50 0.11
CA VAL A 216 20.55 -10.86 -1.21
C VAL A 216 21.16 -9.47 -1.06
N ALA A 217 22.09 -9.12 -1.93
CA ALA A 217 22.72 -7.81 -1.92
C ALA A 217 21.70 -6.70 -2.21
N VAL A 218 21.62 -5.72 -1.32
CA VAL A 218 20.67 -4.61 -1.40
C VAL A 218 21.40 -3.31 -1.70
N SER A 219 20.81 -2.48 -2.55
CA SER A 219 21.32 -1.13 -2.81
C SER A 219 21.24 -0.26 -1.55
N PRO A 220 22.35 0.39 -1.12
CA PRO A 220 22.32 1.37 -0.03
C PRO A 220 21.28 2.48 -0.24
N LYS A 221 20.99 2.83 -1.51
CA LYS A 221 19.95 3.81 -1.86
C LYS A 221 18.55 3.33 -1.48
N ALA A 222 18.26 2.04 -1.67
CA ALA A 222 16.96 1.45 -1.35
C ALA A 222 16.71 1.48 0.17
N PHE A 223 17.69 1.07 0.97
CA PHE A 223 17.59 1.13 2.43
C PHE A 223 17.48 2.58 2.96
N LYS A 224 18.26 3.51 2.38
CA LYS A 224 18.13 4.94 2.71
C LYS A 224 16.72 5.48 2.39
N SER A 225 16.13 5.03 1.28
CA SER A 225 14.76 5.40 0.91
C SER A 225 13.73 4.84 1.88
N TRP A 226 13.92 3.61 2.37
CA TRP A 226 13.10 3.02 3.44
C TRP A 226 13.15 3.86 4.72
N ASN A 227 14.36 4.14 5.24
CA ASN A 227 14.52 4.89 6.49
C ASN A 227 13.87 6.29 6.44
N ARG A 228 13.89 6.95 5.28
CA ARG A 228 13.21 8.24 5.08
C ARG A 228 11.70 8.13 5.15
N ARG A 229 11.13 7.10 4.54
CA ARG A 229 9.68 6.83 4.59
C ARG A 229 9.21 6.57 6.02
N VAL A 230 10.01 5.82 6.80
CA VAL A 230 9.74 5.58 8.22
C VAL A 230 9.87 6.87 9.05
N ALA A 231 10.91 7.68 8.80
CA ALA A 231 11.18 8.90 9.58
C ALA A 231 10.21 10.05 9.30
N HIS A 232 9.68 10.14 8.07
CA HIS A 232 8.76 11.20 7.66
C HIS A 232 7.48 10.61 7.07
N PRO A 233 6.59 10.05 7.92
CA PRO A 233 5.35 9.43 7.48
C PRO A 233 4.27 10.46 7.15
N SER A 234 4.64 11.56 6.49
CA SER A 234 3.75 12.62 6.05
C SER A 234 3.87 12.80 4.54
N ARG A 235 2.83 13.37 3.92
CA ARG A 235 2.85 13.77 2.50
C ARG A 235 4.10 14.59 2.14
N THR A 236 4.59 15.42 3.05
CA THR A 236 5.82 16.20 2.86
C THR A 236 7.08 15.31 2.83
N GLY A 237 7.11 14.25 3.63
CA GLY A 237 8.21 13.26 3.64
C GLY A 237 8.28 12.42 2.37
N GLU A 238 7.13 12.06 1.80
CA GLU A 238 7.05 11.40 0.49
C GLU A 238 7.62 12.29 -0.62
N TRP A 239 7.29 13.60 -0.60
CA TRP A 239 7.88 14.58 -1.53
C TRP A 239 9.39 14.72 -1.41
N LEU A 240 9.93 14.82 -0.20
CA LEU A 240 11.38 14.89 0.02
C LEU A 240 12.08 13.63 -0.54
N THR A 241 11.45 12.47 -0.38
CA THR A 241 11.97 11.21 -0.92
C THR A 241 11.95 11.20 -2.45
N TYR A 242 10.84 11.64 -3.07
CA TYR A 242 10.71 11.76 -4.53
C TYR A 242 11.75 12.72 -5.14
N PHE A 243 11.87 13.94 -4.60
CA PHE A 243 12.83 14.93 -5.10
C PHE A 243 14.29 14.46 -4.99
N ASP A 244 14.61 13.63 -3.99
CA ASP A 244 15.93 13.06 -3.82
C ASP A 244 16.28 11.94 -4.78
N GLN A 245 15.27 11.28 -5.36
CA GLN A 245 15.47 10.29 -6.41
C GLN A 245 15.57 10.93 -7.80
N LEU A 246 15.04 12.15 -7.96
CA LEU A 246 15.10 12.92 -9.20
C LEU A 246 16.47 13.57 -9.45
N PRO A 247 16.99 13.49 -10.69
CA PRO A 247 18.13 14.29 -11.12
C PRO A 247 17.88 15.78 -10.86
N LEU A 248 18.91 16.51 -10.41
CA LEU A 248 18.81 17.94 -10.06
C LEU A 248 18.17 18.80 -11.17
N ARG A 249 18.44 18.48 -12.43
CA ARG A 249 17.88 19.16 -13.61
C ARG A 249 16.35 19.03 -13.77
N HIS A 250 15.74 18.00 -13.20
CA HIS A 250 14.29 17.80 -13.29
C HIS A 250 13.56 18.44 -12.10
N ARG A 251 14.24 18.70 -10.97
CA ARG A 251 13.62 19.23 -9.76
C ARG A 251 12.84 20.54 -9.95
N PRO A 252 13.30 21.56 -10.71
CA PRO A 252 12.56 22.80 -10.88
C PRO A 252 11.21 22.60 -11.57
N ARG A 253 11.17 21.78 -12.63
CA ARG A 253 9.93 21.44 -13.33
C ARG A 253 8.96 20.71 -12.41
N GLU A 254 9.47 19.74 -11.67
CA GLU A 254 8.69 18.94 -10.73
C GLU A 254 8.11 19.81 -9.61
N LEU A 255 8.91 20.68 -9.02
CA LEU A 255 8.47 21.67 -8.02
C LEU A 255 7.40 22.61 -8.57
N PHE A 256 7.55 23.06 -9.82
CA PHE A 256 6.54 23.86 -10.50
C PHE A 256 5.21 23.11 -10.65
N VAL A 257 5.22 21.82 -11.00
CA VAL A 257 3.99 21.02 -11.07
C VAL A 257 3.33 20.86 -9.70
N VAL A 258 4.10 20.69 -8.62
CA VAL A 258 3.53 20.60 -7.26
C VAL A 258 2.79 21.86 -6.85
N LEU A 259 3.41 23.01 -7.13
CA LEU A 259 2.89 24.33 -6.79
C LEU A 259 1.77 24.76 -7.74
N TRP A 260 1.92 24.46 -9.04
CA TRP A 260 1.05 24.89 -10.12
C TRP A 260 0.71 23.73 -11.08
N PRO A 261 -0.20 22.84 -10.66
CA PRO A 261 -0.54 21.63 -11.41
C PRO A 261 -1.19 21.90 -12.76
N PRO A 262 -1.15 20.97 -13.74
CA PRO A 262 -1.88 21.06 -15.01
C PRO A 262 -3.41 21.13 -14.85
N ARG A 263 -4.13 21.62 -15.88
CA ARG A 263 -5.59 21.92 -15.81
C ARG A 263 -6.44 20.67 -15.71
N ASP A 264 -6.23 19.78 -16.65
CA ASP A 264 -6.78 18.42 -16.69
C ASP A 264 -6.61 17.71 -15.35
N MET A 265 -5.39 17.69 -14.82
CA MET A 265 -5.10 17.05 -13.53
C MET A 265 -5.82 17.74 -12.36
N TYR A 266 -5.83 19.08 -12.33
CA TYR A 266 -6.52 19.85 -11.29
C TYR A 266 -8.03 19.64 -11.23
N LEU A 267 -8.66 19.50 -12.40
CA LEU A 267 -10.10 19.32 -12.49
C LEU A 267 -10.52 17.87 -12.24
N GLN A 268 -9.63 16.89 -12.46
CA GLN A 268 -9.85 15.50 -12.06
C GLN A 268 -9.86 15.34 -10.53
N GLU A 269 -8.95 16.01 -9.82
CA GLU A 269 -8.91 15.98 -8.34
C GLU A 269 -10.05 16.76 -7.69
N HIS A 270 -10.49 17.84 -8.34
CA HIS A 270 -11.48 18.76 -7.81
C HIS A 270 -12.66 18.92 -8.77
N PRO A 271 -13.48 17.88 -8.94
CA PRO A 271 -14.62 17.91 -9.85
C PRO A 271 -15.66 18.98 -9.47
N GLU A 272 -15.65 19.44 -8.21
CA GLU A 272 -16.47 20.55 -7.72
C GLU A 272 -16.05 21.93 -8.26
N ILE A 273 -14.84 22.06 -8.80
CA ILE A 273 -14.32 23.33 -9.31
C ILE A 273 -14.76 23.53 -10.75
N SER A 274 -15.41 24.67 -11.00
CA SER A 274 -15.75 25.10 -12.35
C SER A 274 -14.53 25.08 -13.26
N ALA A 275 -14.66 24.46 -14.44
CA ALA A 275 -13.61 24.34 -15.45
C ALA A 275 -13.18 25.69 -16.08
N THR A 276 -13.67 26.82 -15.59
CA THR A 276 -13.31 28.17 -16.04
C THR A 276 -11.92 28.58 -15.56
N THR A 277 -11.18 29.27 -16.42
CA THR A 277 -9.79 29.69 -16.16
C THR A 277 -9.64 30.51 -14.88
N GLY A 278 -10.61 31.39 -14.58
CA GLY A 278 -10.60 32.23 -13.38
C GLY A 278 -10.87 31.50 -12.07
N ALA A 279 -11.75 30.49 -12.07
CA ALA A 279 -12.00 29.66 -10.89
C ALA A 279 -10.78 28.79 -10.57
N LEU A 280 -10.18 28.19 -11.60
CA LEU A 280 -8.97 27.39 -11.51
C LEU A 280 -7.77 28.19 -10.96
N PHE A 281 -7.54 29.40 -11.47
CA PHE A 281 -6.47 30.28 -11.00
C PHE A 281 -6.61 30.65 -9.52
N ARG A 282 -7.83 30.98 -9.08
CA ARG A 282 -8.11 31.31 -7.67
C ARG A 282 -7.90 30.10 -6.75
N ALA A 283 -8.32 28.92 -7.18
CA ALA A 283 -8.16 27.68 -6.41
C ALA A 283 -6.67 27.32 -6.22
N ARG A 284 -5.88 27.38 -7.29
CA ARG A 284 -4.41 27.14 -7.23
C ARG A 284 -3.68 28.17 -6.37
N SER A 285 -4.00 29.44 -6.52
CA SER A 285 -3.41 30.51 -5.71
C SER A 285 -3.70 30.33 -4.22
N ARG A 286 -4.94 29.94 -3.88
CA ARG A 286 -5.33 29.64 -2.49
C ARG A 286 -4.57 28.43 -1.93
N ARG A 287 -4.36 27.39 -2.74
CA ARG A 287 -3.53 26.22 -2.38
C ARG A 287 -2.09 26.61 -2.07
N ILE A 288 -1.46 27.45 -2.88
CA ILE A 288 -0.09 27.94 -2.61
C ILE A 288 -0.06 28.73 -1.30
N LEU A 289 -1.01 29.64 -1.07
CA LEU A 289 -1.08 30.45 0.15
C LEU A 289 -1.30 29.58 1.41
N HIS A 290 -2.13 28.53 1.33
CA HIS A 290 -2.30 27.57 2.41
C HIS A 290 -1.06 26.69 2.62
N GLY A 291 -0.39 26.26 1.55
CA GLY A 291 0.86 25.50 1.63
C GLY A 291 2.00 26.29 2.26
N LEU A 292 2.14 27.57 1.89
CA LEU A 292 3.14 28.48 2.44
C LEU A 292 2.89 28.83 3.91
N SER A 293 1.62 29.04 4.30
CA SER A 293 1.27 29.28 5.72
C SER A 293 1.48 28.03 6.60
N GLY A 294 1.33 26.83 6.03
CA GLY A 294 1.70 25.57 6.69
C GLY A 294 3.22 25.40 6.86
N LEU A 295 4.01 25.78 5.85
CA LEU A 295 5.48 25.78 5.90
C LEU A 295 6.04 26.76 6.95
N VAL A 296 5.46 27.96 7.06
CA VAL A 296 5.87 28.96 8.09
C VAL A 296 5.59 28.48 9.51
N ARG A 297 4.55 27.64 9.72
CA ARG A 297 4.27 27.00 11.02
C ARG A 297 5.17 25.79 11.33
N ALA A 298 5.84 25.21 10.34
CA ALA A 298 6.70 24.05 10.50
C ALA A 298 8.18 24.42 10.73
N ILE A 299 8.54 25.70 10.72
CA ILE A 299 9.89 26.17 11.08
C ILE A 299 10.02 26.13 12.61
N PRO A 300 10.97 25.36 13.18
CA PRO A 300 11.21 25.35 14.62
C PRO A 300 11.50 26.77 15.12
N GLU A 301 10.93 27.14 16.27
CA GLU A 301 11.03 28.46 16.92
C GLU A 301 12.47 29.00 17.06
N GLY A 302 13.50 28.15 16.95
CA GLY A 302 14.91 28.52 17.05
C GLY A 302 15.51 29.28 15.87
N MET A 303 14.79 29.50 14.77
CA MET A 303 15.31 30.18 13.57
C MET A 303 14.63 31.54 13.29
N LYS A 304 13.91 32.10 14.27
CA LYS A 304 13.21 33.41 14.14
C LYS A 304 14.03 34.62 14.58
N ARG A 305 15.33 34.49 14.83
CA ARG A 305 16.22 35.63 15.07
C ARG A 305 17.57 35.46 14.37
N SER A 306 17.65 36.09 13.20
CA SER A 306 18.85 36.68 12.60
C SER A 306 18.39 37.87 11.77
#